data_AF-A0A838RLS9-F1
#
_entry.id   AF-A0A838RLS9-F1
#
_cell.length_a   1.000
_cell.length_b   1.000
_cell.length_c   1.000
_cell.angle_alpha   90.00
_cell.angle_beta   90.00
_cell.angle_gamma   90.00
#
_symmetry.space_group_name_H-M   'P 1'
#
loop_
_entity.id
_entity.type
_entity.pdbx_description
1 polymer ?
#
loop_
_entity_poly.entity_id
_entity_poly.type
_entity_poly.pdbx_seq_one_letter_code
_entity_poly.pdbx_strand_id
1 'polypeptide(L)'
;MNNCDEILELISLQLDEALEAADANRLTLHLTHCPDCALAFSELQAVDALFHRAPMKYAPSGFTTRVVDAAFADALRYNLRLGVVGLMVGTLVISVILIMGQASLVWTVLSILFAPGFLSSGSLWMGEFWQALMIGGRVSLSVLDILRGLLLGPLLVPSVLSLLCGAFVTVLIQRKDQQTLTMT
;
A
#
# COMPACT_ATOMS: atom_id res chain seq x y z
N MET A 1 -31.20 -22.50 -36.59
CA MET A 1 -30.73 -21.69 -37.73
C MET A 1 -29.90 -20.45 -37.32
N ASN A 2 -29.49 -20.27 -36.05
CA ASN A 2 -28.63 -19.12 -35.62
C ASN A 2 -27.48 -19.55 -34.66
N ASN A 3 -26.79 -20.67 -34.90
CA ASN A 3 -25.66 -21.10 -34.05
C ASN A 3 -24.33 -21.18 -34.81
N CYS A 4 -24.27 -20.91 -36.11
CA CYS A 4 -23.04 -21.07 -36.89
C CYS A 4 -21.98 -20.03 -36.49
N ASP A 5 -22.39 -18.79 -36.19
CA ASP A 5 -21.47 -17.72 -35.76
C ASP A 5 -20.84 -18.02 -34.39
N GLU A 6 -21.64 -18.52 -33.44
CA GLU A 6 -21.15 -18.97 -32.12
C GLU A 6 -20.20 -20.16 -32.26
N ILE A 7 -20.47 -21.07 -33.21
CA ILE A 7 -19.61 -22.23 -33.46
C ILE A 7 -18.29 -21.83 -34.10
N LEU A 8 -18.25 -20.77 -34.92
CA LEU A 8 -16.99 -20.23 -35.45
C LEU A 8 -16.08 -19.69 -34.35
N GLU A 9 -16.64 -19.08 -33.31
CA GLU A 9 -15.88 -18.65 -32.14
C GLU A 9 -15.30 -19.86 -31.38
N LEU A 10 -16.09 -20.91 -31.18
CA LEU A 10 -15.61 -22.16 -30.55
C LEU A 10 -14.55 -22.87 -31.40
N ILE A 11 -14.63 -22.78 -32.73
CA ILE A 11 -13.59 -23.27 -33.64
C ILE A 11 -12.28 -22.51 -33.41
N SER A 12 -12.31 -21.17 -33.33
CA SER A 12 -11.12 -20.36 -33.05
C SER A 12 -10.48 -20.74 -31.72
N LEU A 13 -11.29 -20.87 -30.67
CA LEU A 13 -10.81 -21.28 -29.34
C LEU A 13 -10.23 -22.70 -29.34
N GLN A 14 -10.76 -23.61 -30.16
CA GLN A 14 -10.21 -24.96 -30.32
C GLN A 14 -8.84 -24.96 -31.01
N LEU A 15 -8.64 -24.08 -32.01
CA LEU A 15 -7.36 -23.90 -32.71
C LEU A 15 -6.29 -23.30 -31.79
N ASP A 16 -6.68 -22.39 -30.88
CA ASP A 16 -5.78 -21.77 -29.91
C ASP A 16 -5.55 -22.61 -28.64
N GLU A 17 -6.01 -23.87 -28.60
CA GLU A 17 -5.98 -24.76 -27.43
C GLU A 17 -6.63 -24.17 -26.16
N ALA A 18 -7.55 -23.21 -26.32
CA ALA A 18 -8.20 -22.46 -25.25
C ALA A 18 -9.66 -22.89 -24.98
N LEU A 19 -10.12 -23.99 -25.59
CA LEU A 19 -11.50 -24.45 -25.47
C LEU A 19 -11.73 -25.29 -24.20
N GLU A 20 -12.81 -24.97 -23.46
CA GLU A 20 -13.23 -25.76 -22.30
C GLU A 20 -13.90 -27.09 -22.72
N ALA A 21 -13.79 -28.11 -21.86
CA ALA A 21 -14.28 -29.47 -22.16
C ALA A 21 -15.80 -29.55 -22.41
N ALA A 22 -16.58 -28.65 -21.80
CA ALA A 22 -18.03 -28.57 -22.03
C ALA A 22 -18.35 -28.10 -23.46
N ASP A 23 -17.60 -27.12 -23.96
CA ASP A 23 -17.80 -26.54 -25.29
C ASP A 23 -17.24 -27.43 -26.40
N ALA A 24 -16.22 -28.25 -26.11
CA ALA A 24 -15.70 -29.25 -27.05
C ALA A 24 -16.77 -30.27 -27.48
N ASN A 25 -17.63 -30.71 -26.56
CA ASN A 25 -18.74 -31.61 -26.88
C ASN A 25 -19.80 -30.90 -27.74
N ARG A 26 -20.09 -29.63 -27.45
CA ARG A 26 -21.04 -28.81 -28.21
C ARG A 26 -20.56 -28.58 -29.64
N LEU A 27 -19.27 -28.27 -29.80
CA LEU A 27 -18.61 -28.11 -31.10
C LEU A 27 -18.69 -29.42 -31.90
N THR A 28 -18.30 -30.55 -31.31
CA THR A 28 -18.32 -31.86 -31.97
C THR A 28 -19.72 -32.25 -32.44
N LEU A 29 -20.73 -32.04 -31.60
CA LEU A 29 -22.12 -32.31 -31.96
C LEU A 29 -22.56 -31.44 -33.16
N HIS A 30 -22.20 -30.16 -33.17
CA HIS A 30 -22.55 -29.27 -34.28
C HIS A 30 -21.87 -29.65 -35.60
N LEU A 31 -20.58 -30.00 -35.55
CA LEU A 31 -19.81 -30.40 -36.74
C LEU A 31 -20.37 -31.68 -37.40
N THR A 32 -21.01 -32.57 -36.63
CA THR A 32 -21.68 -33.75 -37.20
C THR A 32 -23.00 -33.44 -37.91
N HIS A 33 -23.64 -32.30 -37.61
CA HIS A 33 -24.95 -31.92 -38.15
C HIS A 33 -24.87 -30.80 -39.21
N CYS A 34 -23.81 -29.99 -39.22
CA CYS A 34 -23.63 -28.89 -40.16
C CYS A 34 -22.40 -29.11 -41.06
N PRO A 35 -22.58 -29.46 -42.35
CA PRO A 35 -21.47 -29.73 -43.26
C PRO A 35 -20.66 -28.46 -43.60
N ASP A 36 -21.29 -27.29 -43.60
CA ASP A 36 -20.61 -26.02 -43.91
C ASP A 36 -19.60 -25.65 -42.82
N CYS A 37 -19.98 -25.80 -41.54
CA CYS A 37 -19.08 -25.57 -40.41
C CYS A 37 -17.97 -26.64 -40.33
N ALA A 38 -18.28 -27.89 -40.72
CA ALA A 38 -17.28 -28.95 -40.80
C ALA A 38 -16.22 -28.68 -41.87
N LEU A 39 -16.63 -28.16 -43.04
CA LEU A 39 -15.72 -27.71 -44.09
C LEU A 39 -14.82 -26.57 -43.58
N ALA A 40 -15.41 -25.52 -43.02
CA ALA A 40 -14.65 -24.38 -42.48
C ALA A 40 -13.63 -24.80 -41.41
N PHE A 41 -14.01 -25.71 -40.52
CA PHE A 41 -13.11 -26.27 -39.51
C PHE A 41 -11.92 -27.01 -40.16
N SER A 42 -12.18 -27.84 -41.17
CA SER A 42 -11.12 -28.58 -41.87
C SER A 42 -10.15 -27.68 -42.63
N GLU A 43 -10.64 -26.59 -43.24
CA GLU A 43 -9.82 -25.61 -43.93
C GLU A 43 -8.93 -24.84 -42.95
N LEU A 44 -9.49 -24.38 -41.83
CA LEU A 44 -8.74 -23.70 -40.78
C LEU A 44 -7.69 -24.61 -40.13
N GLN A 45 -8.02 -25.87 -39.89
CA GLN A 45 -7.07 -26.85 -39.36
C GLN A 45 -5.92 -27.13 -40.36
N ALA A 46 -6.19 -27.11 -41.67
CA ALA A 46 -5.15 -27.23 -42.68
C ALA A 46 -4.22 -26.00 -42.66
N VAL A 47 -4.76 -24.79 -42.50
CA VAL A 47 -3.97 -23.55 -42.38
C VAL A 47 -3.13 -23.56 -41.09
N ASP A 48 -3.73 -23.93 -39.97
CA ASP A 48 -3.03 -24.05 -38.69
C ASP A 48 -1.87 -25.07 -38.76
N ALA A 49 -2.10 -26.21 -39.40
CA ALA A 49 -1.03 -27.20 -39.65
C ALA A 49 0.11 -26.63 -40.53
N LEU A 50 -0.17 -25.72 -41.46
CA LEU A 50 0.87 -25.03 -42.25
C LEU A 50 1.69 -24.08 -41.38
N PHE A 51 1.05 -23.33 -40.48
CA PHE A 51 1.74 -22.44 -39.54
C PHE A 51 2.57 -23.22 -38.52
N HIS A 52 2.07 -24.33 -37.98
CA HIS A 52 2.81 -25.21 -37.08
C HIS A 52 4.04 -25.86 -37.74
N ARG A 53 4.00 -26.08 -39.06
CA ARG A 53 5.14 -26.60 -39.84
C ARG A 53 6.14 -25.52 -40.24
N ALA A 54 5.77 -24.24 -40.14
CA ALA A 54 6.67 -23.16 -40.48
C ALA A 54 7.85 -23.13 -39.49
N PRO A 55 9.10 -22.96 -39.96
CA PRO A 55 10.24 -22.89 -39.05
C PRO A 55 10.10 -21.66 -38.16
N MET A 56 10.01 -21.89 -36.85
CA MET A 56 9.98 -20.81 -35.88
C MET A 56 11.30 -20.01 -35.98
N LYS A 57 11.20 -18.76 -36.41
CA LYS A 57 12.36 -17.86 -36.42
C LYS A 57 12.60 -17.37 -35.00
N TYR A 58 13.79 -17.66 -34.49
CA TYR A 58 14.21 -17.10 -33.21
C TYR A 58 14.34 -15.59 -33.32
N ALA A 59 13.82 -14.90 -32.30
CA ALA A 59 14.02 -13.47 -32.17
C ALA A 59 15.53 -13.19 -32.03
N PRO A 60 16.05 -12.09 -32.61
CA PRO A 60 17.43 -11.68 -32.41
C PRO A 60 17.73 -11.50 -30.92
N SER A 61 18.98 -11.72 -30.51
CA SER A 61 19.39 -11.49 -29.14
C SER A 61 19.07 -10.05 -28.69
N GLY A 62 18.51 -9.92 -27.48
CA GLY A 62 18.07 -8.64 -26.92
C GLY A 62 16.83 -8.02 -27.58
N PHE A 63 16.07 -8.76 -28.41
CA PHE A 63 14.80 -8.25 -28.95
C PHE A 63 13.78 -7.97 -27.84
N THR A 64 13.62 -8.90 -26.91
CA THR A 64 12.68 -8.75 -25.78
C THR A 64 13.06 -7.54 -24.91
N THR A 65 14.33 -7.38 -24.57
CA THR A 65 14.79 -6.23 -23.79
C THR A 65 14.55 -4.92 -24.52
N ARG A 66 14.90 -4.81 -25.81
CA ARG A 66 14.68 -3.59 -26.60
C ARG A 66 13.19 -3.22 -26.74
N VAL A 67 12.32 -4.20 -26.95
CA VAL A 67 10.88 -3.95 -27.14
C VAL A 67 10.21 -3.58 -25.82
N VAL A 68 10.53 -4.30 -24.74
CA VAL A 68 10.04 -4.00 -23.40
C VAL A 68 10.53 -2.63 -22.96
N ASP A 69 11.82 -2.34 -23.10
CA ASP A 69 12.39 -1.04 -22.73
C ASP A 69 11.75 0.10 -23.55
N ALA A 70 11.54 -0.08 -24.86
CA ALA A 70 10.88 0.93 -25.69
C ALA A 70 9.42 1.15 -25.29
N ALA A 71 8.66 0.08 -25.05
CA ALA A 71 7.25 0.16 -24.68
C ALA A 71 7.04 0.83 -23.32
N PHE A 72 7.90 0.52 -22.34
CA PHE A 72 7.80 1.09 -21.00
C PHE A 72 8.49 2.45 -20.85
N ALA A 73 9.51 2.77 -21.66
CA ALA A 73 10.19 4.06 -21.60
C ALA A 73 9.25 5.24 -21.91
N ASP A 74 8.37 5.09 -22.90
CA ASP A 74 7.47 6.16 -23.31
C ASP A 74 6.36 6.41 -22.26
N ALA A 75 5.74 5.34 -21.76
CA ALA A 75 4.72 5.44 -20.73
C ALA A 75 5.27 5.97 -19.40
N LEU A 76 6.47 5.52 -19.00
CA LEU A 76 7.09 5.98 -17.76
C LEU A 76 7.48 7.45 -17.84
N ARG A 77 8.04 7.91 -18.96
CA ARG A 77 8.45 9.31 -19.15
C ARG A 77 7.28 10.29 -19.08
N TYR A 78 6.13 9.93 -19.67
CA TYR A 78 4.93 10.75 -19.61
C TYR A 78 4.41 10.87 -18.18
N ASN A 79 4.23 9.74 -17.49
CA ASN A 79 3.71 9.72 -16.12
C ASN A 79 4.66 10.41 -15.13
N LEU A 80 5.97 10.25 -15.30
CA LEU A 80 6.98 10.85 -14.43
C LEU A 80 7.05 12.37 -14.60
N ARG A 81 6.88 12.89 -15.83
CA ARG A 81 6.75 14.35 -16.06
C ARG A 81 5.49 14.92 -15.42
N LEU A 82 4.35 14.27 -15.56
CA LEU A 82 3.10 14.70 -14.91
C LEU A 82 3.23 14.68 -13.39
N GLY A 83 3.85 13.64 -12.82
CA GLY A 83 4.13 13.54 -11.39
C GLY A 83 5.03 14.67 -10.88
N VAL A 84 6.12 14.97 -11.59
CA VAL A 84 7.05 16.05 -11.21
C VAL A 84 6.38 17.42 -11.31
N VAL A 85 5.64 17.69 -12.38
CA VAL A 85 4.88 18.95 -12.52
C VAL A 85 3.84 19.08 -11.42
N GLY A 86 3.12 17.99 -11.11
CA GLY A 86 2.16 17.96 -10.01
C GLY A 86 2.82 18.27 -8.65
N LEU A 87 3.98 17.68 -8.37
CA LEU A 87 4.74 17.97 -7.15
C LEU A 87 5.24 19.42 -7.09
N MET A 88 5.76 19.97 -8.18
CA MET A 88 6.18 21.37 -8.28
C MET A 88 5.02 22.34 -8.01
N VAL A 89 3.87 22.10 -8.64
CA VAL A 89 2.68 22.95 -8.45
C VAL A 89 2.14 22.79 -7.03
N GLY A 90 2.04 21.56 -6.52
CA GLY A 90 1.55 21.29 -5.17
C GLY A 90 2.42 21.95 -4.10
N THR A 91 3.74 21.82 -4.21
CA THR A 91 4.68 22.48 -3.29
C THR A 91 4.56 24.00 -3.35
N LEU A 92 4.44 24.58 -4.55
CA LEU A 92 4.26 26.03 -4.72
C LEU A 92 2.96 26.53 -4.06
N VAL A 93 1.84 25.83 -4.25
CA VAL A 93 0.55 26.18 -3.63
C VAL A 93 0.64 26.13 -2.10
N ILE A 94 1.23 25.08 -1.55
CA ILE A 94 1.43 24.94 -0.10
C ILE A 94 2.31 26.08 0.43
N SER A 95 3.41 26.40 -0.25
CA SER A 95 4.28 27.51 0.13
C SER A 95 3.54 28.85 0.13
N VAL A 96 2.72 29.13 -0.88
CA VAL A 96 1.92 30.36 -0.95
C VAL A 96 0.93 30.44 0.22
N ILE A 97 0.21 29.35 0.52
CA ILE A 97 -0.73 29.30 1.65
C ILE A 97 -0.01 29.56 2.97
N LEU A 98 1.16 28.94 3.17
CA LEU A 98 1.96 29.15 4.37
C LEU A 98 2.43 30.60 4.49
N ILE A 99 2.94 31.20 3.41
CA ILE A 99 3.37 32.60 3.42
C ILE A 99 2.19 33.54 3.75
N MET A 100 1.02 33.30 3.17
CA MET A 100 -0.19 34.09 3.45
C MET A 100 -0.61 33.96 4.92
N GLY A 101 -0.52 32.75 5.49
CA GLY A 101 -0.80 32.51 6.91
C GLY A 101 0.21 33.17 7.84
N GLN A 102 1.50 33.20 7.48
CA GLN A 102 2.51 33.91 8.26
C GLN A 102 2.31 35.42 8.19
N ALA A 103 1.98 35.96 7.00
CA ALA A 103 1.72 37.38 6.82
C ALA A 103 0.53 37.86 7.64
N SER A 104 -0.56 37.07 7.72
CA SER A 104 -1.71 37.42 8.56
C SER A 104 -1.38 37.38 10.05
N LEU A 105 -0.58 36.40 10.51
CA LEU A 105 -0.11 36.36 11.89
C LEU A 105 0.76 37.58 12.24
N VAL A 106 1.74 37.91 11.39
CA VAL A 106 2.60 39.08 11.57
C VAL A 106 1.76 40.36 11.63
N TRP A 107 0.79 40.50 10.72
CA TRP A 107 -0.12 41.64 10.71
C TRP A 107 -0.91 41.76 12.02
N THR A 108 -1.45 40.65 12.50
CA THR A 108 -2.26 40.61 13.73
C THR A 108 -1.41 41.01 14.94
N VAL A 109 -0.21 40.43 15.07
CA VAL A 109 0.74 40.77 16.14
C VAL A 109 1.11 42.26 16.09
N LEU A 110 1.40 42.78 14.90
CA LEU A 110 1.74 44.19 14.71
C LEU A 110 0.57 45.10 15.11
N SER A 111 -0.66 44.78 14.70
CA SER A 111 -1.84 45.57 15.07
C SER A 111 -2.08 45.62 16.58
N ILE A 112 -1.80 44.52 17.28
CA ILE A 112 -1.92 44.46 18.74
C ILE A 112 -0.82 45.31 19.39
N LEU A 113 0.43 45.18 18.91
CA LEU A 113 1.57 45.92 19.42
C LEU A 113 1.39 47.44 19.32
N PHE A 114 0.78 47.90 18.22
CA PHE A 114 0.50 49.32 17.95
C PHE A 114 -0.88 49.79 18.41
N ALA A 115 -1.66 48.96 19.11
CA ALA A 115 -2.96 49.37 19.62
C ALA A 115 -2.78 50.46 20.71
N PRO A 116 -3.56 51.57 20.65
CA PRO A 116 -3.49 52.62 21.65
C PRO A 116 -3.93 52.05 23.00
N GLY A 117 -3.01 52.02 23.95
CA GLY A 117 -3.24 51.42 25.27
C GLY A 117 -2.57 50.07 25.49
N PHE A 118 -1.94 49.47 24.47
CA PHE A 118 -1.14 48.25 24.64
C PHE A 118 -0.01 48.54 25.63
N LEU A 119 0.95 49.39 25.27
CA LEU A 119 2.11 49.70 26.12
C LEU A 119 1.75 50.21 27.53
N SER A 120 0.62 50.89 27.70
CA SER A 120 0.15 51.34 29.02
C SER A 120 -0.51 50.24 29.87
N SER A 121 -1.06 49.19 29.23
CA SER A 121 -1.68 48.03 29.88
C SER A 121 -0.72 46.83 29.99
N GLY A 122 0.57 47.06 29.75
CA GLY A 122 1.65 46.07 29.75
C GLY A 122 1.66 45.15 30.96
N SER A 123 1.48 45.70 32.16
CA SER A 123 1.54 44.93 33.40
C SER A 123 0.35 43.98 33.58
N LEU A 124 -0.84 44.34 33.09
CA LEU A 124 -2.06 43.54 33.23
C LEU A 124 -2.04 42.33 32.28
N TRP A 125 -1.72 42.54 31.01
CA TRP A 125 -1.65 41.41 30.08
C TRP A 125 -0.44 40.51 30.39
N MET A 126 0.69 41.05 30.85
CA MET A 126 1.86 40.22 31.14
C MET A 126 1.56 39.23 32.27
N GLY A 127 0.72 39.61 33.24
CA GLY A 127 0.21 38.72 34.27
C GLY A 127 -0.68 37.60 33.71
N GLU A 128 -1.69 37.95 32.90
CA GLU A 128 -2.58 37.00 32.23
C GLU A 128 -1.82 36.05 31.29
N PHE A 129 -0.85 36.57 30.54
CA PHE A 129 0.02 35.81 29.65
C PHE A 129 0.92 34.84 30.42
N TRP A 130 1.52 35.30 31.51
CA TRP A 130 2.35 34.45 32.36
C TRP A 130 1.54 33.34 33.03
N GLN A 131 0.30 33.63 33.45
CA GLN A 131 -0.62 32.62 33.96
C GLN A 131 -1.03 31.61 32.89
N ALA A 132 -1.39 32.05 31.68
CA ALA A 132 -1.71 31.17 30.57
C ALA A 132 -0.54 30.25 30.18
N LEU A 133 0.69 30.79 30.16
CA LEU A 133 1.91 30.03 29.87
C LEU A 133 2.22 29.00 30.97
N MET A 134 2.08 29.38 32.24
CA MET A 134 2.29 28.47 33.37
C MET A 134 1.21 27.37 33.45
N ILE A 135 -0.04 27.70 33.15
CA ILE A 135 -1.14 26.73 33.09
C ILE A 135 -0.93 25.78 31.90
N GLY A 136 -0.64 26.31 30.71
CA GLY A 136 -0.35 25.49 29.53
C GLY A 136 0.86 24.58 29.72
N GLY A 137 1.94 25.09 30.32
CA GLY A 137 3.12 24.31 30.68
C GLY A 137 2.82 23.21 31.70
N ARG A 138 2.04 23.51 32.73
CA ARG A 138 1.60 22.50 33.72
C ARG A 138 0.70 21.43 33.11
N VAL A 139 -0.23 21.81 32.23
CA VAL A 139 -1.08 20.86 31.51
C VAL A 139 -0.22 19.95 30.62
N SER A 140 0.73 20.50 29.87
CA SER A 140 1.63 19.72 29.02
C SER A 140 2.49 18.74 29.82
N LEU A 141 3.05 19.17 30.95
CA LEU A 141 3.81 18.29 31.85
C LEU A 141 2.92 17.21 32.48
N SER A 142 1.69 17.55 32.88
CA SER A 142 0.74 16.57 33.43
C SER A 142 0.32 15.52 32.39
N VAL A 143 0.18 15.91 31.12
CA VAL A 143 -0.09 14.99 30.02
C VAL A 143 1.10 14.07 29.79
N LEU A 144 2.33 14.60 29.84
CA LEU A 144 3.55 13.79 29.74
C LEU A 144 3.69 12.82 30.92
N ASP A 145 3.34 13.23 32.14
CA ASP A 145 3.37 12.35 33.32
C ASP A 145 2.30 11.25 33.26
N ILE A 146 1.08 11.57 32.80
CA ILE A 146 0.03 10.57 32.56
C ILE A 146 0.45 9.59 31.47
N LEU A 147 1.00 10.09 30.36
CA LEU A 147 1.50 9.27 29.26
C LEU A 147 2.65 8.37 29.72
N ARG A 148 3.56 8.91 30.54
CA ARG A 148 4.67 8.17 31.16
C ARG A 148 4.15 7.08 32.10
N GLY A 149 3.16 7.38 32.94
CA GLY A 149 2.53 6.40 33.83
C GLY A 149 1.78 5.29 33.07
N LEU A 150 1.11 5.64 31.97
CA LEU A 150 0.40 4.69 31.12
C LEU A 150 1.33 3.80 30.29
N LEU A 151 2.51 4.30 29.90
CA LEU A 151 3.52 3.53 29.16
C LEU A 151 4.41 2.67 30.08
N LEU A 152 4.84 3.18 31.23
CA LEU A 152 5.73 2.45 32.16
C LEU A 152 4.98 1.57 33.16
N GLY A 153 3.72 1.92 33.50
CA GLY A 153 2.87 1.15 34.41
C GLY A 153 2.62 -0.30 33.99
N PRO A 154 2.17 -0.58 32.75
CA PRO A 154 1.89 -1.95 32.30
C PRO A 154 3.14 -2.77 31.97
N LEU A 155 4.34 -2.17 31.93
CA LEU A 155 5.61 -2.87 31.68
C LEU A 155 6.30 -3.34 32.98
N LEU A 156 6.12 -2.61 34.08
CA LEU A 156 6.72 -2.98 35.38
C LEU A 156 5.99 -4.14 36.07
N VAL A 157 4.67 -4.25 35.89
CA VAL A 157 3.87 -5.33 36.50
C VAL A 157 4.24 -6.73 35.99
N PRO A 158 4.32 -7.01 34.66
CA PRO A 158 4.65 -8.34 34.16
C PRO A 158 6.13 -8.71 34.38
N SER A 159 7.05 -7.73 34.39
CA SER A 159 8.48 -7.98 34.62
C SER A 159 8.79 -8.35 36.07
N VAL A 160 8.16 -7.69 37.05
CA VAL A 160 8.29 -8.07 38.48
C VAL A 160 7.61 -9.42 38.76
N LEU A 161 6.45 -9.67 38.16
CA LEU A 161 5.75 -10.96 38.32
C LEU A 161 6.54 -12.13 37.69
N SER A 162 7.18 -11.90 36.53
CA SER A 162 8.08 -12.84 35.87
C SER A 162 9.28 -13.19 36.74
N LEU A 163 9.93 -12.20 37.37
CA LEU A 163 11.07 -12.42 38.26
C LEU A 163 10.68 -13.19 39.53
N LEU A 164 9.53 -12.86 40.14
CA LEU A 164 9.01 -13.59 41.30
C LEU A 164 8.65 -15.04 40.96
N CYS A 165 8.06 -15.28 39.78
CA CYS A 165 7.73 -16.62 39.31
C CYS A 165 8.99 -17.45 39.03
N GLY A 166 10.00 -16.84 38.39
CA GLY A 166 11.31 -17.46 38.16
C GLY A 166 12.03 -17.84 39.45
N ALA A 167 12.05 -16.93 40.44
CA ALA A 167 12.63 -17.20 41.76
C ALA A 167 11.92 -18.36 42.46
N PHE A 168 10.58 -18.41 42.42
CA PHE A 168 9.80 -19.48 43.04
C PHE A 168 10.10 -20.86 42.40
N VAL A 169 10.21 -20.92 41.07
CA VAL A 169 10.56 -22.16 40.36
C VAL A 169 11.97 -22.63 40.73
N THR A 170 12.96 -21.73 40.80
CA THR A 170 14.32 -22.10 41.22
C THR A 170 14.38 -22.66 42.63
N VAL A 171 13.61 -22.09 43.57
CA VAL A 171 13.53 -22.60 44.95
C VAL A 171 12.88 -23.99 45.00
N LEU A 172 11.83 -24.24 44.20
CA LEU A 172 11.20 -25.55 44.13
C LEU A 172 12.10 -26.62 43.53
N ILE A 173 12.88 -26.28 42.50
CA ILE A 173 13.84 -27.21 41.89
C ILE A 173 14.95 -27.56 42.89
N GLN A 174 15.53 -26.56 43.56
CA GLN A 174 16.55 -26.80 44.59
C GLN A 174 16.03 -27.67 45.73
N ARG A 175 14.78 -27.47 46.16
CA ARG A 175 14.16 -28.28 47.20
C ARG A 175 13.95 -29.73 46.77
N LYS A 176 13.63 -29.97 45.49
CA LYS A 176 13.48 -31.33 44.94
C LYS A 176 14.82 -32.06 44.83
N ASP A 177 15.88 -31.39 44.40
CA ASP A 177 17.24 -31.95 44.35
C ASP A 177 17.80 -32.28 45.75
N GLN A 178 17.44 -31.50 46.77
CA GLN A 178 17.82 -31.84 48.14
C GLN A 178 17.11 -33.10 48.65
N GLN A 179 15.89 -33.38 48.20
CA GLN A 179 15.15 -34.58 48.62
C GLN A 179 15.68 -35.85 47.95
N THR A 180 16.11 -35.79 46.69
CA THR A 180 16.68 -36.94 45.97
C THR A 180 18.03 -37.38 46.52
N LEU A 181 18.86 -36.44 46.99
CA LEU A 181 20.16 -36.74 47.61
C LEU A 181 20.08 -37.40 49.00
N THR A 182 18.92 -37.36 49.67
CA THR A 182 18.72 -37.99 50.99
C THR A 182 18.18 -39.42 50.92
N MET A 183 17.87 -39.94 49.73
CA MET A 183 17.33 -41.30 49.52
C MET A 183 18.31 -42.28 48.85
N THR A 184 19.55 -41.85 48.59
CA THR A 184 20.68 -42.71 48.15
C THR A 184 21.68 -42.86 49.28
#